data_AF-A0A4Q4CIL0-F1
#
_entry.id   AF-A0A4Q4CIL0-F1
#
_cell.length_a   1.000
_cell.length_b   1.000
_cell.length_c   1.000
_cell.angle_alpha   90.00
_cell.angle_beta   90.00
_cell.angle_gamma   90.00
#
_symmetry.space_group_name_H-M   'P 1'
#
loop_
_entity.id
_entity.type
_entity.pdbx_description
1 polymer ?
#
loop_
_entity_poly.entity_id
_entity_poly.type
_entity_poly.pdbx_seq_one_letter_code
_entity_poly.pdbx_strand_id
1 'polypeptide(L)' 'MPIINRIADFAPEMTEWRQDLHRHPELGFEEHRTSDIVAAKLASWGIEVHRGIATTGLVGVLR' A
#
# COMPACT_ATOMS: atom_id res chain seq x y z
N MET A 1 -17.08 12.79 -23.99
CA MET A 1 -15.97 13.10 -23.06
C MET A 1 -15.01 11.92 -23.12
N PRO A 2 -13.71 12.13 -23.39
CA PRO A 2 -12.76 11.03 -23.29
C PRO A 2 -12.72 10.59 -21.82
N ILE A 3 -12.75 9.28 -21.59
CA ILE A 3 -12.48 8.73 -20.26
C ILE A 3 -11.02 9.09 -19.96
N ILE A 4 -10.80 10.08 -19.10
CA ILE A 4 -9.46 10.34 -18.55
C ILE A 4 -9.20 9.20 -17.57
N ASN A 5 -8.57 8.14 -18.07
CA ASN A 5 -8.27 6.97 -17.27
C ASN A 5 -7.04 7.25 -16.39
N ARG A 6 -7.18 8.13 -15.39
CA ARG A 6 -6.11 8.50 -14.45
C ARG A 6 -5.50 7.27 -13.76
N ILE A 7 -6.22 6.16 -13.66
CA ILE A 7 -5.70 4.90 -13.11
C ILE A 7 -4.65 4.27 -14.04
N ALA A 8 -4.83 4.37 -15.36
CA ALA A 8 -3.84 3.86 -16.32
C ALA A 8 -2.49 4.57 -16.19
N ASP A 9 -2.49 5.85 -15.81
CA ASP A 9 -1.25 6.62 -15.58
C ASP A 9 -0.43 6.07 -14.40
N PHE A 10 -1.08 5.41 -13.42
CA PHE A 10 -0.42 4.76 -12.29
C PHE A 10 0.06 3.33 -12.58
N ALA A 11 -0.23 2.77 -13.77
CA ALA A 11 0.10 1.38 -14.09
C ALA A 11 1.60 1.02 -13.93
N PRO A 12 2.57 1.87 -14.32
CA PRO A 12 3.99 1.59 -14.09
C PRO A 12 4.30 1.48 -12.59
N GLU A 13 3.83 2.43 -11.79
CA GLU A 13 4.10 2.49 -10.35
C GLU A 13 3.46 1.30 -9.61
N MET A 14 2.20 0.99 -9.91
CA MET A 14 1.52 -0.19 -9.33
C MET A 14 2.19 -1.50 -9.72
N THR A 15 2.76 -1.59 -10.93
CA THR A 15 3.51 -2.76 -11.39
C THR A 15 4.77 -2.96 -10.53
N GLU A 16 5.49 -1.88 -10.21
CA GLU A 16 6.64 -1.93 -9.31
C GLU A 16 6.25 -2.41 -7.92
N TRP A 17 5.14 -1.91 -7.36
CA TRP A 17 4.64 -2.37 -6.05
C TRP A 17 4.35 -3.87 -6.07
N ARG A 18 3.63 -4.34 -7.09
CA ARG A 18 3.30 -5.75 -7.25
C ARG A 18 4.56 -6.61 -7.33
N GLN A 19 5.53 -6.22 -8.17
CA GLN A 19 6.76 -6.99 -8.34
C GLN A 19 7.58 -7.01 -7.05
N ASP A 20 7.67 -5.89 -6.34
CA ASP A 20 8.41 -5.77 -5.10
C ASP A 20 7.81 -6.62 -3.97
N LEU A 21 6.49 -6.53 -3.75
CA LEU A 21 5.79 -7.37 -2.77
C LEU A 21 5.87 -8.86 -3.14
N HIS A 22 5.79 -9.19 -4.43
CA HIS A 22 5.88 -10.58 -4.90
C HIS A 22 7.29 -11.17 -4.76
N ARG A 23 8.35 -10.35 -4.86
CA ARG A 23 9.74 -10.79 -4.63
C ARG A 23 10.07 -10.98 -3.15
N HIS A 24 9.31 -10.34 -2.25
CA HIS A 24 9.56 -10.37 -0.81
C HIS A 24 8.29 -10.80 -0.05
N PRO A 25 7.81 -12.05 -0.23
CA PRO A 25 6.67 -12.54 0.51
C PRO A 25 7.01 -12.68 2.01
N GLU A 26 6.04 -12.38 2.86
CA GLU A 26 6.12 -12.56 4.31
C GLU A 26 4.99 -13.50 4.78
N LEU A 27 5.15 -14.12 5.94
CA LEU A 27 4.18 -15.03 6.53
C LEU A 27 3.10 -14.29 7.31
N GLY A 28 1.98 -14.98 7.56
CA GLY A 28 0.89 -14.52 8.40
C GLY A 28 1.37 -13.99 9.75
N PHE A 29 1.04 -12.74 10.08
CA PHE A 29 1.43 -12.02 11.30
C PHE A 29 2.92 -11.64 11.40
N GLU A 30 3.70 -11.84 10.34
CA GLU A 30 5.13 -11.48 10.25
C GLU A 30 5.41 -10.50 9.09
N GLU A 31 4.37 -9.91 8.50
CA GLU A 31 4.44 -8.99 7.36
C GLU A 31 4.92 -7.57 7.73
N HIS A 32 6.01 -7.47 8.49
CA HIS A 32 6.53 -6.20 9.00
C HIS A 32 6.92 -5.25 7.87
N ARG A 33 7.66 -5.72 6.87
CA ARG A 33 8.11 -4.91 5.74
C ARG A 33 6.94 -4.49 4.88
N THR A 34 6.01 -5.40 4.60
CA THR A 34 4.82 -5.12 3.80
C THR A 34 3.92 -4.10 4.51
N SER A 35 3.71 -4.24 5.81
CA SER A 35 2.97 -3.27 6.63
C SER A 35 3.63 -1.89 6.60
N ASP A 36 4.96 -1.82 6.70
CA ASP A 36 5.72 -0.56 6.62
C ASP A 36 5.56 0.12 5.25
N ILE A 37 5.64 -0.63 4.15
CA ILE A 37 5.46 -0.10 2.80
C ILE A 37 4.06 0.51 2.63
N VAL A 38 3.02 -0.21 3.06
CA VAL A 38 1.64 0.27 2.94
C VAL A 38 1.42 1.52 3.81
N ALA A 39 1.91 1.51 5.06
CA ALA A 39 1.81 2.66 5.95
C ALA A 39 2.51 3.90 5.38
N ALA A 40 3.72 3.74 4.84
CA ALA A 40 4.47 4.82 4.23
C ALA A 40 3.76 5.42 3.00
N LYS A 41 3.17 4.57 2.14
CA LYS A 41 2.40 5.03 0.98
C LYS A 41 1.16 5.82 1.39
N LEU A 42 0.35 5.27 2.29
CA LEU A 42 -0.84 5.97 2.80
C LEU A 42 -0.47 7.32 3.42
N ALA A 43 0.57 7.35 4.27
CA ALA A 43 1.05 8.59 4.88
C ALA A 43 1.55 9.61 3.82
N SER A 44 2.22 9.16 2.75
CA SER A 44 2.69 10.02 1.66
C SER A 44 1.55 10.68 0.89
N TRP A 45 0.37 10.07 0.89
CA TRP A 45 -0.86 10.62 0.29
C TRP A 45 -1.64 11.51 1.26
N GLY A 46 -1.14 11.76 2.46
CA GLY A 46 -1.81 12.54 3.50
C GLY A 46 -2.96 11.80 4.18
N ILE A 47 -3.02 10.46 4.07
CA ILE A 47 -4.04 9.63 4.71
C ILE A 47 -3.66 9.37 6.16
N GLU A 48 -4.62 9.49 7.09
CA GLU A 48 -4.45 9.11 8.49
C GLU A 48 -4.28 7.58 8.60
N VAL A 49 -3.24 7.12 9.28
CA VAL A 49 -2.91 5.69 9.41
C VAL A 49 -2.83 5.28 10.88
N HIS A 50 -3.59 4.26 11.26
CA HIS A 50 -3.47 3.56 12.54
C HIS A 50 -2.76 2.22 12.33
N ARG A 51 -1.73 1.91 13.13
CA ARG A 51 -0.89 0.70 13.00
C ARG A 51 -0.96 -0.17 14.25
N GLY A 52 -0.47 -1.41 14.16
CA GLY A 52 -0.33 -2.32 15.31
C GLY A 52 -1.59 -3.13 15.62
N ILE A 53 -2.50 -3.27 14.66
CA ILE A 53 -3.71 -4.07 14.80
C ILE A 53 -3.35 -5.52 14.51
N ALA A 54 -3.57 -6.45 15.45
CA ALA A 54 -3.19 -7.86 15.28
C ALA A 54 -1.74 -8.03 14.76
N THR A 55 -0.78 -7.39 15.44
CA THR A 55 0.65 -7.35 15.09
C THR A 55 0.99 -6.46 13.90
N THR A 56 0.66 -6.87 12.66
CA THR A 56 1.11 -6.19 11.42
C THR A 56 0.01 -5.39 10.73
N GLY A 57 -1.25 -5.54 11.15
CA GLY A 57 -2.39 -4.86 10.57
C GLY A 57 -2.38 -3.34 10.77
N LEU A 58 -2.99 -2.65 9.82
CA LEU A 58 -3.16 -1.19 9.80
C LEU A 58 -4.51 -0.80 9.20
N VAL A 59 -4.97 0.41 9.50
CA VAL A 59 -6.19 1.02 8.95
C VAL A 59 -5.85 2.43 8.43
N GLY A 60 -6.24 2.73 7.19
CA GLY A 60 -6.18 4.07 6.60
C GLY A 60 -7.56 4.73 6.57
N VAL A 61 -7.66 5.99 6.99
CA VAL A 61 -8.93 6.73 7.06
C VAL A 61 -8.94 7.87 6.02
N LEU A 62 -9.86 7.77 5.06
CA LEU A 62 -10.19 8.82 4.09
C LEU A 62 -11.38 9.63 4.62
N ARG A 63 -11.33 10.96 4.54
CA ARG A 63 -12.40 11.88 4.98
C ARG A 63 -12.85 12.78 3.84
#